data_AF-A0A9E7W5Z7-F1
#
_entry.id   AF-A0A9E7W5Z7-F1
#
_cell.length_a   1.000
_cell.length_b   1.000
_cell.length_c   1.000
_cell.angle_alpha   90.00
_cell.angle_beta   90.00
_cell.angle_gamma   90.00
#
_symmetry.space_group_name_H-M   'P 1'
#
loop_
_entity.id
_entity.type
_entity.pdbx_description
1 polymer ?
#
loop_
_entity_poly.entity_id
_entity_poly.type
_entity_poly.pdbx_seq_one_letter_code
_entity_poly.pdbx_strand_id
1 'polypeptide(L)'
;MLRPGRPADPEASPGPARNTPTVSERKGRLPAEKPASTELVNPRSEEVSAATGSVGDDQVLVASDAESEEIERRYAESYQRRLRRLLRQCERVNLLDFNLLSLSGWPDSYTLNAARRRRDSWLLSATIAALVFLSGMTGVVPAWIAGGGFGAFVVILLLGVPFVRRLYTSNPSYLDLILYRQQLLRDARRHVAHLEGELGLIWQCNELSEFNSTLAAPRFSTLRHLSEQRRLAASLTRREHFRLYLIFMLEAEKAYERMQSAYFEGHQKAIDRGWQSVAQTVTESVQDPQAEDTPSAVPDTGAKDGEPGSEPDAAEGGQERKRA
;
A
#
# COMPACT_ATOMS: atom_id res chain seq x y z
N MET A 1 25.94 -29.24 -11.84
CA MET A 1 24.95 -29.74 -12.82
C MET A 1 23.83 -28.73 -12.95
N LEU A 2 23.27 -28.50 -14.14
CA LEU A 2 22.23 -27.50 -14.39
C LEU A 2 20.86 -28.17 -14.47
N ARG A 3 19.83 -27.58 -13.85
CA ARG A 3 18.44 -28.04 -13.99
C ARG A 3 17.85 -27.50 -15.31
N PRO A 4 17.31 -28.34 -16.20
CA PRO A 4 16.59 -27.85 -17.38
C PRO A 4 15.30 -27.12 -16.97
N GLY A 5 14.93 -26.10 -17.73
CA GLY A 5 13.69 -25.33 -17.51
C GLY A 5 12.45 -26.09 -17.95
N ARG A 6 11.32 -25.87 -17.25
CA ARG A 6 10.00 -26.37 -17.66
C ARG A 6 9.54 -25.59 -18.92
N PRO A 7 9.03 -26.26 -19.97
CA PRO A 7 8.41 -25.58 -21.12
C PRO A 7 7.12 -24.86 -20.70
N ALA A 8 6.69 -23.87 -21.48
CA ALA A 8 5.42 -23.18 -21.25
C ALA A 8 4.23 -24.09 -21.59
N ASP A 9 3.14 -23.97 -20.84
CA ASP A 9 1.87 -24.61 -21.17
C ASP A 9 1.25 -23.91 -22.41
N PRO A 10 0.65 -24.65 -23.37
CA PRO A 10 0.04 -24.06 -24.57
C PRO A 10 -1.30 -23.37 -24.26
N GLU A 11 -1.58 -22.27 -24.95
CA GLU A 11 -2.82 -21.50 -24.78
C GLU A 11 -4.05 -22.27 -25.29
N ALA A 12 -5.18 -22.15 -24.58
CA ALA A 12 -6.42 -22.81 -24.96
C ALA A 12 -7.13 -22.05 -26.09
N SER A 13 -7.27 -22.70 -27.25
CA SER A 13 -7.99 -22.16 -28.41
C SER A 13 -9.51 -22.08 -28.16
N PRO A 14 -10.21 -21.02 -28.60
CA PRO A 14 -11.61 -20.78 -28.21
C PRO A 14 -12.61 -21.70 -28.95
N GLY A 15 -13.47 -22.38 -28.17
CA GLY A 15 -14.63 -23.10 -28.69
C GLY A 15 -15.84 -22.18 -28.90
N PRO A 16 -16.64 -22.34 -29.98
CA PRO A 16 -17.81 -21.51 -30.24
C PRO A 16 -19.01 -21.90 -29.35
N ALA A 17 -19.82 -20.91 -28.97
CA ALA A 17 -21.01 -21.10 -28.14
C ALA A 17 -22.20 -21.69 -28.91
N ARG A 18 -23.03 -22.50 -28.22
CA ARG A 18 -24.43 -22.76 -28.61
C ARG A 18 -25.30 -23.08 -27.39
N ASN A 19 -26.61 -22.92 -27.55
CA ASN A 19 -27.53 -22.62 -26.45
C ASN A 19 -28.29 -23.84 -25.87
N THR A 20 -28.80 -23.61 -24.65
CA THR A 20 -29.90 -24.25 -23.89
C THR A 20 -31.18 -24.60 -24.69
N PRO A 21 -32.21 -25.27 -24.10
CA PRO A 21 -32.28 -26.17 -22.91
C PRO A 21 -33.14 -27.46 -23.14
N THR A 22 -33.30 -28.30 -22.10
CA THR A 22 -34.49 -29.18 -21.95
C THR A 22 -34.80 -29.52 -20.48
N VAL A 23 -36.08 -29.83 -20.18
CA VAL A 23 -36.61 -30.20 -18.84
C VAL A 23 -37.53 -31.42 -18.96
N SER A 24 -37.36 -32.41 -18.07
CA SER A 24 -38.39 -33.34 -17.54
C SER A 24 -37.73 -34.30 -16.52
N GLU A 25 -38.24 -34.42 -15.29
CA GLU A 25 -39.16 -35.48 -14.82
C GLU A 25 -38.61 -36.94 -14.83
N ARG A 26 -38.89 -37.84 -13.86
CA ARG A 26 -39.41 -37.78 -12.47
C ARG A 26 -39.39 -39.21 -11.86
N LYS A 27 -39.52 -39.35 -10.53
CA LYS A 27 -39.99 -40.57 -9.80
C LYS A 27 -38.94 -41.72 -9.72
N GLY A 28 -38.60 -42.34 -8.57
CA GLY A 28 -38.85 -42.05 -7.15
C GLY A 28 -39.23 -43.30 -6.33
N ARG A 29 -38.76 -43.43 -5.07
CA ARG A 29 -39.44 -44.16 -3.96
C ARG A 29 -38.89 -43.75 -2.57
N LEU A 30 -39.65 -44.05 -1.51
CA LEU A 30 -39.45 -43.65 -0.10
C LEU A 30 -39.34 -44.89 0.85
N PRO A 31 -39.01 -44.73 2.15
CA PRO A 31 -38.35 -45.78 2.96
C PRO A 31 -39.20 -46.42 4.07
N ALA A 32 -38.56 -47.33 4.83
CA ALA A 32 -38.78 -47.66 6.24
C ALA A 32 -37.40 -47.51 6.97
N GLU A 33 -37.23 -47.47 8.30
CA GLU A 33 -38.03 -48.08 9.38
C GLU A 33 -37.87 -47.31 10.74
N LYS A 34 -38.76 -47.59 11.69
CA LYS A 34 -38.89 -47.12 13.10
C LYS A 34 -39.49 -48.31 13.90
N PRO A 35 -39.59 -48.38 15.26
CA PRO A 35 -39.52 -47.28 16.25
C PRO A 35 -38.82 -47.61 17.61
N ALA A 36 -38.84 -46.63 18.51
CA ALA A 36 -39.03 -46.81 19.96
C ALA A 36 -39.85 -45.61 20.49
N SER A 37 -40.62 -45.77 21.59
CA SER A 37 -41.70 -44.83 21.97
C SER A 37 -41.93 -44.67 23.49
N THR A 38 -42.18 -43.43 23.94
CA THR A 38 -42.97 -42.99 25.12
C THR A 38 -43.20 -41.47 24.92
N GLU A 39 -44.34 -40.79 25.08
CA GLU A 39 -45.45 -40.82 26.07
C GLU A 39 -45.00 -40.45 27.50
N LEU A 40 -45.72 -39.69 28.36
CA LEU A 40 -46.99 -38.90 28.35
C LEU A 40 -46.89 -37.91 29.57
N VAL A 41 -47.65 -36.83 29.83
CA VAL A 41 -48.87 -36.15 29.29
C VAL A 41 -48.85 -34.65 29.73
N ASN A 42 -49.85 -33.82 29.36
CA ASN A 42 -50.08 -32.46 29.88
C ASN A 42 -51.49 -32.30 30.50
N PRO A 43 -51.63 -31.69 31.70
CA PRO A 43 -52.84 -30.98 32.13
C PRO A 43 -52.52 -29.50 32.51
N ARG A 44 -53.02 -28.51 31.76
CA ARG A 44 -54.35 -27.87 31.92
C ARG A 44 -54.56 -27.15 33.27
N SER A 45 -54.62 -25.81 33.26
CA SER A 45 -55.29 -24.99 34.29
C SER A 45 -55.56 -23.54 33.82
N GLU A 46 -56.68 -23.36 33.13
CA GLU A 46 -57.47 -22.12 33.02
C GLU A 46 -58.94 -22.57 33.17
N GLU A 47 -59.89 -21.83 33.77
CA GLU A 47 -59.95 -20.42 34.21
C GLU A 47 -60.47 -20.31 35.66
N VAL A 48 -60.32 -19.15 36.32
CA VAL A 48 -61.40 -18.42 37.04
C VAL A 48 -60.96 -16.96 37.26
N SER A 49 -61.92 -16.05 37.22
CA SER A 49 -61.78 -14.59 37.08
C SER A 49 -61.57 -13.79 38.40
N ALA A 50 -61.33 -12.48 38.21
CA ALA A 50 -61.77 -11.36 39.06
C ALA A 50 -60.85 -10.76 40.17
N ALA A 51 -59.97 -9.86 39.73
CA ALA A 51 -60.05 -8.40 39.98
C ALA A 51 -59.55 -7.73 41.29
N THR A 52 -59.01 -6.52 41.06
CA THR A 52 -58.81 -5.37 41.99
C THR A 52 -57.52 -5.35 42.82
N GLY A 53 -56.59 -4.45 42.48
CA GLY A 53 -55.36 -4.21 43.24
C GLY A 53 -54.31 -3.36 42.51
N SER A 54 -54.64 -2.14 42.09
CA SER A 54 -53.63 -1.20 41.54
C SER A 54 -52.87 -0.49 42.66
N VAL A 55 -51.52 -0.50 42.57
CA VAL A 55 -50.55 0.55 42.93
C VAL A 55 -49.14 -0.08 42.94
N GLY A 56 -48.18 0.45 42.16
CA GLY A 56 -46.74 0.22 42.43
C GLY A 56 -45.77 0.09 41.25
N ASP A 57 -46.06 -0.76 40.25
CA ASP A 57 -45.00 -1.30 39.36
C ASP A 57 -44.46 -0.37 38.26
N ASP A 58 -45.22 0.65 37.83
CA ASP A 58 -44.80 1.54 36.72
C ASP A 58 -43.49 2.30 36.99
N GLN A 59 -43.09 2.50 38.27
CA GLN A 59 -41.85 3.19 38.61
C GLN A 59 -40.60 2.30 38.49
N VAL A 60 -40.73 0.98 38.52
CA VAL A 60 -39.56 0.07 38.46
C VAL A 60 -39.11 -0.13 37.01
N LEU A 61 -40.05 -0.33 36.09
CA LEU A 61 -39.77 -0.52 34.66
C LEU A 61 -39.20 0.75 34.03
N VAL A 62 -39.80 1.92 34.29
CA VAL A 62 -39.33 3.20 33.75
C VAL A 62 -37.93 3.57 34.28
N ALA A 63 -37.57 3.14 35.49
CA ALA A 63 -36.21 3.30 36.01
C ALA A 63 -35.21 2.39 35.28
N SER A 64 -35.53 1.10 35.08
CA SER A 64 -34.64 0.19 34.34
C SER A 64 -34.46 0.56 32.87
N ASP A 65 -35.50 1.09 32.23
CA ASP A 65 -35.43 1.55 30.84
C ASP A 65 -34.60 2.83 30.72
N ALA A 66 -34.74 3.78 31.66
CA ALA A 66 -33.94 5.01 31.67
C ALA A 66 -32.44 4.75 31.94
N GLU A 67 -32.11 3.83 32.88
CA GLU A 67 -30.72 3.39 33.09
C GLU A 67 -30.16 2.68 31.84
N SER A 68 -30.98 1.88 31.16
CA SER A 68 -30.60 1.19 29.92
C SER A 68 -30.34 2.18 28.77
N GLU A 69 -31.18 3.19 28.58
CA GLU A 69 -30.95 4.25 27.59
C GLU A 69 -29.67 5.05 27.88
N GLU A 70 -29.36 5.35 29.16
CA GLU A 70 -28.12 6.05 29.48
C GLU A 70 -26.88 5.18 29.21
N ILE A 71 -26.96 3.87 29.46
CA ILE A 71 -25.91 2.90 29.11
C ILE A 71 -25.72 2.81 27.59
N GLU A 72 -26.81 2.69 26.81
CA GLU A 72 -26.73 2.69 25.34
C GLU A 72 -26.13 4.00 24.80
N ARG A 73 -26.53 5.16 25.35
CA ARG A 73 -26.01 6.47 24.97
C ARG A 73 -24.51 6.60 25.27
N ARG A 74 -24.07 6.21 26.48
CA ARG A 74 -22.64 6.20 26.87
C ARG A 74 -21.84 5.26 25.98
N TYR A 75 -22.39 4.10 25.63
CA TYR A 75 -21.78 3.17 24.67
C TYR A 75 -21.64 3.79 23.28
N ALA A 76 -22.71 4.37 22.72
CA ALA A 76 -22.72 5.01 21.41
C ALA A 76 -21.75 6.20 21.32
N GLU A 77 -21.67 7.03 22.35
CA GLU A 77 -20.65 8.08 22.45
C GLU A 77 -19.22 7.50 22.41
N SER A 78 -18.95 6.43 23.17
CA SER A 78 -17.64 5.78 23.18
C SER A 78 -17.28 5.17 21.82
N TYR A 79 -18.27 4.60 21.12
CA TYR A 79 -18.12 3.99 19.81
C TYR A 79 -17.84 5.06 18.73
N GLN A 80 -18.58 6.17 18.70
CA GLN A 80 -18.27 7.28 17.77
C GLN A 80 -16.92 7.94 18.07
N ARG A 81 -16.53 8.07 19.36
CA ARG A 81 -15.18 8.51 19.75
C ARG A 81 -14.08 7.52 19.30
N ARG A 82 -14.36 6.22 19.16
CA ARG A 82 -13.45 5.23 18.56
C ARG A 82 -13.38 5.41 17.03
N LEU A 83 -14.52 5.39 16.33
CA LEU A 83 -14.58 5.56 14.87
C LEU A 83 -13.91 6.85 14.39
N ARG A 84 -14.15 8.00 15.06
CA ARG A 84 -13.52 9.28 14.70
C ARG A 84 -11.99 9.29 14.84
N ARG A 85 -11.44 8.48 15.77
CA ARG A 85 -9.98 8.28 15.89
C ARG A 85 -9.45 7.39 14.77
N LEU A 86 -10.15 6.30 14.44
CA LEU A 86 -9.77 5.40 13.35
C LEU A 86 -9.83 6.06 11.97
N LEU A 87 -10.85 6.90 11.71
CA LEU A 87 -10.94 7.73 10.50
C LEU A 87 -9.69 8.60 10.35
N ARG A 88 -9.36 9.43 11.35
CA ARG A 88 -8.17 10.31 11.33
C ARG A 88 -6.84 9.55 11.21
N GLN A 89 -6.74 8.33 11.74
CA GLN A 89 -5.55 7.49 11.62
C GLN A 89 -5.42 6.86 10.23
N CYS A 90 -6.52 6.35 9.69
CA CYS A 90 -6.54 5.63 8.42
C CYS A 90 -6.73 6.53 7.19
N GLU A 91 -7.01 7.82 7.36
CA GLU A 91 -7.21 8.81 6.28
C GLU A 91 -6.09 8.78 5.22
N ARG A 92 -4.83 8.56 5.64
CA ARG A 92 -3.68 8.48 4.71
C ARG A 92 -3.70 7.25 3.79
N VAL A 93 -4.59 6.27 3.99
CA VAL A 93 -4.87 5.21 3.00
C VAL A 93 -5.40 5.81 1.69
N ASN A 94 -6.12 6.94 1.74
CA ASN A 94 -6.65 7.64 0.56
C ASN A 94 -5.57 8.41 -0.24
N LEU A 95 -4.35 8.56 0.28
CA LEU A 95 -3.23 9.22 -0.42
C LEU A 95 -2.36 8.26 -1.25
N LEU A 96 -2.93 7.13 -1.65
CA LEU A 96 -2.26 6.01 -2.31
C LEU A 96 -2.04 6.24 -3.82
N ASP A 97 -0.78 6.41 -4.26
CA ASP A 97 -0.48 6.38 -5.70
C ASP A 97 -0.43 4.93 -6.23
N PHE A 98 -1.53 4.50 -6.86
CA PHE A 98 -1.64 3.22 -7.54
C PHE A 98 -0.59 3.02 -8.65
N ASN A 99 -0.25 4.05 -9.43
CA ASN A 99 0.66 3.91 -10.57
C ASN A 99 2.09 3.60 -10.10
N LEU A 100 2.53 4.30 -9.05
CA LEU A 100 3.84 4.13 -8.46
C LEU A 100 4.00 2.78 -7.73
N LEU A 101 2.97 2.33 -7.01
CA LEU A 101 2.99 1.06 -6.26
C LEU A 101 2.71 -0.18 -7.10
N SER A 102 1.86 -0.08 -8.12
CA SER A 102 1.61 -1.19 -9.08
C SER A 102 2.87 -1.53 -9.89
N LEU A 103 3.80 -0.56 -9.98
CA LEU A 103 5.03 -0.62 -10.77
C LEU A 103 4.69 -0.94 -12.24
N SER A 104 3.71 -0.22 -12.79
CA SER A 104 3.15 -0.41 -14.13
C SER A 104 4.23 -0.40 -15.22
N GLY A 105 5.14 0.57 -15.17
CA GLY A 105 6.29 0.71 -16.06
C GLY A 105 7.47 -0.24 -15.80
N TRP A 106 7.29 -1.34 -15.05
CA TRP A 106 8.37 -2.29 -14.75
C TRP A 106 8.90 -2.96 -16.02
N PRO A 107 10.16 -2.72 -16.44
CA PRO A 107 10.66 -3.22 -17.72
C PRO A 107 10.77 -4.74 -17.69
N ASP A 108 10.21 -5.41 -18.69
CA ASP A 108 10.03 -6.86 -18.66
C ASP A 108 11.35 -7.65 -18.80
N SER A 109 11.35 -8.87 -18.26
CA SER A 109 12.48 -9.80 -18.34
C SER A 109 12.85 -10.19 -19.78
N TYR A 110 11.91 -10.19 -20.74
CA TYR A 110 12.22 -10.32 -22.16
C TYR A 110 13.12 -9.17 -22.66
N THR A 111 12.77 -7.92 -22.31
CA THR A 111 13.55 -6.74 -22.74
C THR A 111 14.97 -6.76 -22.18
N LEU A 112 15.15 -7.16 -20.92
CA LEU A 112 16.47 -7.38 -20.31
C LEU A 112 17.26 -8.49 -21.00
N ASN A 113 16.61 -9.61 -21.34
CA ASN A 113 17.26 -10.73 -22.01
C ASN A 113 17.66 -10.38 -23.46
N ALA A 114 16.84 -9.60 -24.17
CA ALA A 114 17.19 -9.07 -25.50
C ALA A 114 18.37 -8.08 -25.42
N ALA A 115 18.34 -7.13 -24.48
CA ALA A 115 19.41 -6.17 -24.26
C ALA A 115 20.73 -6.86 -23.84
N ARG A 116 20.65 -7.90 -23.00
CA ARG A 116 21.79 -8.76 -22.64
C ARG A 116 22.33 -9.50 -23.86
N ARG A 117 21.49 -10.23 -24.60
CA ARG A 117 21.91 -10.98 -25.81
C ARG A 117 22.62 -10.08 -26.83
N ARG A 118 22.13 -8.86 -27.07
CA ARG A 118 22.77 -7.89 -28.00
C ARG A 118 24.14 -7.40 -27.51
N ARG A 119 24.34 -7.26 -26.20
CA ARG A 119 25.66 -6.95 -25.62
C ARG A 119 26.61 -8.14 -25.73
N ASP A 120 26.11 -9.33 -25.39
CA ASP A 120 26.93 -10.52 -25.28
C ASP A 120 27.34 -11.06 -26.66
N SER A 121 26.50 -10.88 -27.70
CA SER A 121 26.87 -11.18 -29.09
C SER A 121 27.92 -10.20 -29.66
N TRP A 122 27.88 -8.92 -29.25
CA TRP A 122 28.90 -7.93 -29.60
C TRP A 122 30.23 -8.20 -28.87
N LEU A 123 30.19 -8.59 -27.59
CA LEU A 123 31.38 -9.04 -26.86
C LEU A 123 31.98 -10.29 -27.51
N LEU A 124 31.15 -11.23 -27.96
CA LEU A 124 31.58 -12.46 -28.62
C LEU A 124 32.22 -12.20 -29.99
N SER A 125 31.71 -11.26 -30.80
CA SER A 125 32.38 -10.89 -32.06
C SER A 125 33.70 -10.15 -31.80
N ALA A 126 33.76 -9.29 -30.75
CA ALA A 126 34.99 -8.62 -30.34
C ALA A 126 36.07 -9.61 -29.85
N THR A 127 35.71 -10.60 -29.04
CA THR A 127 36.69 -11.61 -28.56
C THR A 127 37.15 -12.55 -29.67
N ILE A 128 36.28 -12.95 -30.60
CA ILE A 128 36.69 -13.74 -31.77
C ILE A 128 37.66 -12.93 -32.65
N ALA A 129 37.36 -11.66 -32.93
CA ALA A 129 38.26 -10.82 -33.73
C ALA A 129 39.62 -10.59 -33.03
N ALA A 130 39.63 -10.42 -31.70
CA ALA A 130 40.85 -10.35 -30.92
C ALA A 130 41.66 -11.66 -30.96
N LEU A 131 41.01 -12.83 -30.84
CA LEU A 131 41.69 -14.13 -30.93
C LEU A 131 42.30 -14.37 -32.33
N VAL A 132 41.62 -13.96 -33.40
CA VAL A 132 42.17 -14.01 -34.78
C VAL A 132 43.39 -13.11 -34.90
N PHE A 133 43.34 -11.88 -34.36
CA PHE A 133 44.47 -10.96 -34.37
C PHE A 133 45.68 -11.50 -33.57
N LEU A 134 45.47 -12.02 -32.36
CA LEU A 134 46.52 -12.64 -31.54
C LEU A 134 47.14 -13.87 -32.23
N SER A 135 46.33 -14.72 -32.87
CA SER A 135 46.80 -15.88 -33.64
C SER A 135 47.61 -15.47 -34.89
N GLY A 136 47.30 -14.30 -35.45
CA GLY A 136 48.13 -13.66 -36.47
C GLY A 136 49.48 -13.16 -35.92
N MET A 137 49.49 -12.53 -34.75
CA MET A 137 50.73 -12.08 -34.08
C MET A 137 51.67 -13.24 -33.72
N THR A 138 51.14 -14.43 -33.38
CA THR A 138 51.95 -15.63 -33.11
C THR A 138 52.44 -16.34 -34.37
N GLY A 139 52.17 -15.82 -35.58
CA GLY A 139 52.62 -16.39 -36.84
C GLY A 139 51.90 -17.67 -37.28
N VAL A 140 50.84 -18.08 -36.56
CA VAL A 140 50.03 -19.28 -36.87
C VAL A 140 49.10 -19.02 -38.06
N VAL A 141 48.80 -17.76 -38.36
CA VAL A 141 47.83 -17.34 -39.38
C VAL A 141 48.46 -16.31 -40.34
N PRO A 142 48.26 -16.41 -41.67
CA PRO A 142 48.80 -15.47 -42.65
C PRO A 142 48.49 -13.98 -42.38
N ALA A 143 49.47 -13.12 -42.66
CA ALA A 143 49.43 -11.68 -42.33
C ALA A 143 48.22 -10.91 -42.89
N TRP A 144 47.69 -11.30 -44.06
CA TRP A 144 46.50 -10.67 -44.64
C TRP A 144 45.22 -10.94 -43.81
N ILE A 145 45.11 -12.13 -43.22
CA ILE A 145 44.03 -12.48 -42.29
C ILE A 145 44.25 -11.79 -40.93
N ALA A 146 45.50 -11.68 -40.47
CA ALA A 146 45.85 -10.95 -39.24
C ALA A 146 45.45 -9.46 -39.32
N GLY A 147 45.78 -8.79 -40.43
CA GLY A 147 45.38 -7.41 -40.70
C GLY A 147 43.87 -7.23 -40.84
N GLY A 148 43.18 -8.16 -41.52
CA GLY A 148 41.72 -8.19 -41.60
C GLY A 148 41.05 -8.35 -40.22
N GLY A 149 41.59 -9.23 -39.37
CA GLY A 149 41.15 -9.42 -37.99
C GLY A 149 41.33 -8.17 -37.13
N PHE A 150 42.46 -7.47 -37.27
CA PHE A 150 42.69 -6.18 -36.60
C PHE A 150 41.69 -5.10 -37.04
N GLY A 151 41.48 -4.94 -38.35
CA GLY A 151 40.50 -3.99 -38.89
C GLY A 151 39.07 -4.28 -38.40
N ALA A 152 38.65 -5.54 -38.43
CA ALA A 152 37.37 -5.98 -37.90
C ALA A 152 37.24 -5.69 -36.39
N PHE A 153 38.29 -5.98 -35.60
CA PHE A 153 38.32 -5.73 -34.15
C PHE A 153 38.14 -4.24 -33.82
N VAL A 154 38.84 -3.34 -34.54
CA VAL A 154 38.73 -1.89 -34.34
C VAL A 154 37.32 -1.37 -34.72
N VAL A 155 36.75 -1.84 -35.83
CA VAL A 155 35.38 -1.48 -36.24
C VAL A 155 34.33 -1.99 -35.24
N ILE A 156 34.49 -3.21 -34.73
CA ILE A 156 33.61 -3.77 -33.69
C ILE A 156 33.73 -2.96 -32.38
N LEU A 157 34.94 -2.57 -31.98
CA LEU A 157 35.15 -1.70 -30.81
C LEU A 157 34.45 -0.34 -30.95
N LEU A 158 34.55 0.30 -32.12
CA LEU A 158 33.88 1.57 -32.41
C LEU A 158 32.34 1.46 -32.32
N LEU A 159 31.75 0.34 -32.79
CA LEU A 159 30.32 0.05 -32.61
C LEU A 159 29.92 -0.20 -31.14
N GLY A 160 30.88 -0.54 -30.28
CA GLY A 160 30.67 -0.67 -28.83
C GLY A 160 30.59 0.65 -28.08
N VAL A 161 31.17 1.72 -28.62
CA VAL A 161 31.19 3.04 -27.99
C VAL A 161 29.74 3.54 -27.84
N PRO A 162 29.26 3.85 -26.61
CA PRO A 162 27.85 4.18 -26.38
C PRO A 162 27.42 5.44 -27.14
N PHE A 163 28.33 6.38 -27.40
CA PHE A 163 28.08 7.57 -28.22
C PHE A 163 27.71 7.21 -29.67
N VAL A 164 28.55 6.42 -30.35
CA VAL A 164 28.31 5.95 -31.73
C VAL A 164 27.05 5.09 -31.79
N ARG A 165 26.87 4.17 -30.83
CA ARG A 165 25.67 3.35 -30.72
C ARG A 165 24.39 4.19 -30.53
N ARG A 166 24.43 5.28 -29.76
CA ARG A 166 23.25 6.12 -29.46
C ARG A 166 22.76 6.89 -30.69
N LEU A 167 23.67 7.24 -31.61
CA LEU A 167 23.32 7.81 -32.93
C LEU A 167 22.65 6.77 -33.84
N TYR A 168 23.05 5.49 -33.77
CA TYR A 168 22.58 4.43 -34.68
C TYR A 168 21.48 3.54 -34.10
N THR A 169 21.16 3.62 -32.80
CA THR A 169 20.08 2.83 -32.19
C THR A 169 19.58 3.44 -30.87
N SER A 170 18.29 3.78 -30.81
CA SER A 170 17.60 4.28 -29.62
C SER A 170 17.32 3.24 -28.51
N ASN A 171 17.52 1.94 -28.78
CA ASN A 171 17.26 0.87 -27.83
C ASN A 171 18.10 1.00 -26.54
N PRO A 172 17.46 1.01 -25.34
CA PRO A 172 18.11 1.27 -24.07
C PRO A 172 19.22 0.25 -23.76
N SER A 173 20.21 0.66 -22.95
CA SER A 173 21.25 -0.23 -22.48
C SER A 173 20.72 -1.19 -21.42
N TYR A 174 21.38 -2.34 -21.31
CA TYR A 174 21.13 -3.32 -20.24
C TYR A 174 21.39 -2.70 -18.85
N LEU A 175 22.32 -1.75 -18.75
CA LEU A 175 22.57 -1.01 -17.50
C LEU A 175 21.44 -0.02 -17.21
N ASP A 176 21.00 0.76 -18.20
CA ASP A 176 19.88 1.72 -18.06
C ASP A 176 18.62 1.02 -17.54
N LEU A 177 18.29 -0.15 -18.11
CA LEU A 177 17.14 -0.97 -17.68
C LEU A 177 17.28 -1.48 -16.23
N ILE A 178 18.50 -1.74 -15.73
CA ILE A 178 18.76 -2.09 -14.34
C ILE A 178 18.65 -0.85 -13.43
N LEU A 179 19.26 0.26 -13.81
CA LEU A 179 19.22 1.51 -13.06
C LEU A 179 17.77 2.01 -12.92
N TYR A 180 16.99 1.92 -13.99
CA TYR A 180 15.56 2.23 -14.02
C TYR A 180 14.75 1.31 -13.10
N ARG A 181 14.97 -0.02 -13.13
CA ARG A 181 14.37 -0.94 -12.13
C ARG A 181 14.72 -0.53 -10.69
N GLN A 182 15.96 -0.11 -10.42
CA GLN A 182 16.36 0.33 -9.09
C GLN A 182 15.78 1.69 -8.70
N GLN A 183 15.59 2.62 -9.65
CA GLN A 183 14.91 3.90 -9.43
C GLN A 183 13.46 3.65 -9.02
N LEU A 184 12.68 2.91 -9.84
CA LEU A 184 11.31 2.51 -9.52
C LEU A 184 11.16 1.86 -8.12
N LEU A 185 12.09 0.98 -7.71
CA LEU A 185 12.08 0.38 -6.37
C LEU A 185 12.51 1.35 -5.24
N ARG A 186 13.27 2.41 -5.53
CA ARG A 186 13.58 3.48 -4.57
C ARG A 186 12.41 4.43 -4.42
N ASP A 187 11.73 4.76 -5.51
CA ASP A 187 10.64 5.73 -5.53
C ASP A 187 9.37 5.14 -4.93
N ALA A 188 9.01 3.91 -5.29
CA ALA A 188 7.96 3.16 -4.58
C ALA A 188 8.29 2.98 -3.08
N ARG A 189 9.56 2.79 -2.70
CA ARG A 189 9.97 2.73 -1.29
C ARG A 189 9.82 4.07 -0.57
N ARG A 190 10.17 5.18 -1.21
CA ARG A 190 10.00 6.54 -0.67
C ARG A 190 8.53 6.84 -0.41
N HIS A 191 7.65 6.50 -1.35
CA HIS A 191 6.22 6.69 -1.18
C HIS A 191 5.65 5.80 -0.07
N VAL A 192 6.02 4.52 0.01
CA VAL A 192 5.61 3.68 1.16
C VAL A 192 6.18 4.20 2.49
N ALA A 193 7.41 4.74 2.53
CA ALA A 193 7.94 5.36 3.74
C ALA A 193 7.12 6.59 4.17
N HIS A 194 6.66 7.40 3.21
CA HIS A 194 5.77 8.53 3.46
C HIS A 194 4.36 8.10 3.89
N LEU A 195 3.81 7.04 3.28
CA LEU A 195 2.51 6.45 3.64
C LEU A 195 2.54 5.70 4.99
N GLU A 196 3.66 5.13 5.42
CA GLU A 196 3.80 4.51 6.75
C GLU A 196 4.06 5.56 7.85
N GLY A 197 4.87 6.59 7.56
CA GLY A 197 5.25 7.63 8.52
C GLY A 197 5.91 7.05 9.78
N GLU A 198 5.73 7.72 10.92
CA GLU A 198 6.38 7.35 12.18
C GLU A 198 5.68 6.23 12.95
N LEU A 199 4.37 6.03 12.73
CA LEU A 199 3.51 5.17 13.55
C LEU A 199 3.15 3.82 12.91
N GLY A 200 3.39 3.64 11.61
CA GLY A 200 3.04 2.43 10.87
C GLY A 200 1.56 2.39 10.47
N LEU A 201 1.24 2.80 9.25
CA LEU A 201 -0.15 2.90 8.77
C LEU A 201 -0.81 1.51 8.67
N ILE A 202 -0.11 0.51 8.13
CA ILE A 202 -0.64 -0.86 8.04
C ILE A 202 -0.93 -1.49 9.42
N TRP A 203 -0.19 -1.10 10.47
CA TRP A 203 -0.51 -1.51 11.84
C TRP A 203 -1.81 -0.87 12.35
N GLN A 204 -2.04 0.42 12.09
CA GLN A 204 -3.30 1.10 12.43
C GLN A 204 -4.50 0.53 11.66
N CYS A 205 -4.33 0.32 10.34
CA CYS A 205 -5.36 -0.27 9.48
C CYS A 205 -5.71 -1.74 9.81
N ASN A 206 -5.01 -2.39 10.75
CA ASN A 206 -5.41 -3.69 11.28
C ASN A 206 -6.77 -3.62 12.00
N GLU A 207 -7.11 -2.51 12.64
CA GLU A 207 -8.40 -2.35 13.34
C GLU A 207 -9.59 -2.22 12.38
N LEU A 208 -9.35 -1.81 11.13
CA LEU A 208 -10.36 -1.83 10.05
C LEU A 208 -10.81 -3.25 9.66
N SER A 209 -10.17 -4.30 10.18
CA SER A 209 -10.57 -5.69 9.94
C SER A 209 -11.97 -6.03 10.47
N GLU A 210 -12.53 -5.22 11.38
CA GLU A 210 -13.94 -5.22 11.80
C GLU A 210 -14.90 -4.96 10.61
N PHE A 211 -14.49 -4.15 9.63
CA PHE A 211 -15.26 -3.79 8.42
C PHE A 211 -14.84 -4.58 7.16
N ASN A 212 -13.66 -5.23 7.19
CA ASN A 212 -13.20 -6.08 6.11
C ASN A 212 -12.25 -7.20 6.62
N SER A 213 -12.80 -8.39 6.85
CA SER A 213 -12.05 -9.54 7.38
C SER A 213 -10.91 -10.03 6.48
N THR A 214 -10.84 -9.58 5.22
CA THR A 214 -9.71 -9.87 4.32
C THR A 214 -8.38 -9.30 4.85
N LEU A 215 -8.42 -8.19 5.60
CA LEU A 215 -7.26 -7.53 6.23
C LEU A 215 -6.62 -8.40 7.33
N ALA A 216 -7.44 -9.15 8.06
CA ALA A 216 -6.98 -10.04 9.12
C ALA A 216 -6.21 -11.28 8.57
N ALA A 217 -6.29 -11.56 7.27
CA ALA A 217 -5.74 -12.76 6.65
C ALA A 217 -4.23 -12.97 6.93
N PRO A 218 -3.78 -14.24 7.08
CA PRO A 218 -2.40 -14.56 7.47
C PRO A 218 -1.35 -14.10 6.45
N ARG A 219 -1.71 -13.95 5.16
CA ARG A 219 -0.83 -13.36 4.13
C ARG A 219 -0.35 -11.94 4.47
N PHE A 220 -1.06 -11.23 5.34
CA PHE A 220 -0.73 -9.86 5.77
C PHE A 220 -0.15 -9.79 7.19
N SER A 221 0.08 -10.92 7.88
CA SER A 221 0.64 -10.90 9.26
C SER A 221 2.07 -10.36 9.28
N THR A 222 2.93 -10.87 8.38
CA THR A 222 4.31 -10.38 8.22
C THR A 222 4.36 -8.89 7.83
N LEU A 223 3.39 -8.43 7.04
CA LEU A 223 3.28 -7.04 6.61
C LEU A 223 2.92 -6.12 7.80
N ARG A 224 1.95 -6.53 8.63
CA ARG A 224 1.56 -5.85 9.88
C ARG A 224 2.72 -5.80 10.88
N HIS A 225 3.40 -6.92 11.13
CA HIS A 225 4.52 -6.97 12.07
C HIS A 225 5.74 -6.13 11.61
N LEU A 226 5.96 -5.99 10.30
CA LEU A 226 7.00 -5.10 9.75
C LEU A 226 6.61 -3.61 9.79
N SER A 227 5.31 -3.29 9.74
CA SER A 227 4.76 -1.94 9.99
C SER A 227 4.89 -1.55 11.47
N GLU A 228 4.50 -2.45 12.38
CA GLU A 228 4.68 -2.35 13.84
C GLU A 228 6.14 -2.08 14.24
N GLN A 229 7.08 -2.86 13.66
CA GLN A 229 8.52 -2.63 13.85
C GLN A 229 9.06 -1.37 13.16
N ARG A 230 8.24 -0.62 12.42
CA ARG A 230 8.62 0.57 11.60
C ARG A 230 9.69 0.29 10.54
N ARG A 231 9.88 -0.99 10.16
CA ARG A 231 10.90 -1.45 9.19
C ARG A 231 10.31 -1.83 7.84
N LEU A 232 9.01 -1.62 7.63
CA LEU A 232 8.29 -2.05 6.44
C LEU A 232 8.94 -1.55 5.14
N ALA A 233 9.10 -0.24 4.97
CA ALA A 233 9.67 0.34 3.75
C ALA A 233 11.08 -0.21 3.45
N ALA A 234 11.92 -0.41 4.47
CA ALA A 234 13.25 -1.02 4.31
C ALA A 234 13.19 -2.48 3.84
N SER A 235 12.17 -3.25 4.26
CA SER A 235 11.96 -4.64 3.84
C SER A 235 11.41 -4.79 2.41
N LEU A 236 10.77 -3.76 1.86
CA LEU A 236 10.23 -3.75 0.50
C LEU A 236 11.36 -3.67 -0.54
N THR A 237 11.90 -4.84 -0.90
CA THR A 237 13.00 -5.02 -1.85
C THR A 237 12.57 -5.66 -3.17
N ARG A 238 11.45 -6.40 -3.19
CA ARG A 238 10.92 -7.14 -4.35
C ARG A 238 9.58 -6.57 -4.82
N ARG A 239 9.32 -6.63 -6.13
CA ARG A 239 8.01 -6.27 -6.74
C ARG A 239 6.83 -7.04 -6.10
N GLU A 240 7.07 -8.28 -5.68
CA GLU A 240 6.11 -9.10 -4.92
C GLU A 240 5.63 -8.42 -3.63
N HIS A 241 6.54 -7.81 -2.86
CA HIS A 241 6.21 -7.18 -1.59
C HIS A 241 5.44 -5.87 -1.81
N PHE A 242 5.82 -5.07 -2.82
CA PHE A 242 5.06 -3.87 -3.23
C PHE A 242 3.65 -4.21 -3.72
N ARG A 243 3.47 -5.32 -4.45
CA ARG A 243 2.15 -5.81 -4.85
C ARG A 243 1.31 -6.29 -3.67
N LEU A 244 1.92 -6.98 -2.70
CA LEU A 244 1.23 -7.39 -1.46
C LEU A 244 0.80 -6.17 -0.63
N TYR A 245 1.65 -5.15 -0.54
CA TYR A 245 1.34 -3.86 0.07
C TYR A 245 0.16 -3.18 -0.64
N LEU A 246 0.22 -3.04 -1.97
CA LEU A 246 -0.86 -2.45 -2.76
C LEU A 246 -2.20 -3.18 -2.56
N ILE A 247 -2.21 -4.51 -2.55
CA ILE A 247 -3.44 -5.30 -2.31
C ILE A 247 -3.97 -5.08 -0.88
N PHE A 248 -3.10 -4.95 0.12
CA PHE A 248 -3.55 -4.59 1.48
C PHE A 248 -4.19 -3.20 1.52
N MET A 249 -3.55 -2.20 0.91
CA MET A 249 -4.04 -0.82 0.89
C MET A 249 -5.40 -0.71 0.18
N LEU A 250 -5.58 -1.37 -0.98
CA LEU A 250 -6.85 -1.43 -1.71
C LEU A 250 -7.96 -2.18 -0.95
N GLU A 251 -7.62 -3.09 -0.03
CA GLU A 251 -8.60 -3.73 0.87
C GLU A 251 -8.89 -2.88 2.12
N ALA A 252 -7.94 -2.03 2.53
CA ALA A 252 -8.09 -1.07 3.63
C ALA A 252 -8.92 0.15 3.20
N GLU A 253 -8.77 0.61 1.96
CA GLU A 253 -9.58 1.64 1.32
C GLU A 253 -11.07 1.27 1.34
N LYS A 254 -11.42 0.07 0.85
CA LYS A 254 -12.79 -0.48 0.92
C LYS A 254 -13.31 -0.69 2.35
N ALA A 255 -12.42 -0.89 3.31
CA ALA A 255 -12.78 -1.02 4.72
C ALA A 255 -13.04 0.36 5.35
N TYR A 256 -12.26 1.37 4.94
CA TYR A 256 -12.41 2.76 5.32
C TYR A 256 -13.74 3.33 4.79
N GLU A 257 -14.09 3.09 3.53
CA GLU A 257 -15.40 3.48 2.95
C GLU A 257 -16.57 2.92 3.79
N ARG A 258 -16.52 1.64 4.15
CA ARG A 258 -17.55 0.97 4.98
C ARG A 258 -17.58 1.50 6.41
N MET A 259 -16.42 1.78 6.99
CA MET A 259 -16.32 2.43 8.30
C MET A 259 -16.92 3.84 8.26
N GLN A 260 -16.69 4.59 7.18
CA GLN A 260 -17.22 5.93 6.98
C GLN A 260 -18.74 5.91 6.79
N SER A 261 -19.29 4.98 5.99
CA SER A 261 -20.75 4.83 5.87
C SER A 261 -21.40 4.39 7.18
N ALA A 262 -20.80 3.44 7.91
CA ALA A 262 -21.28 3.01 9.22
C ALA A 262 -21.20 4.13 10.28
N TYR A 263 -20.17 5.00 10.21
CA TYR A 263 -20.07 6.20 11.04
C TYR A 263 -21.22 7.17 10.77
N PHE A 264 -21.51 7.48 9.50
CA PHE A 264 -22.64 8.34 9.14
C PHE A 264 -24.00 7.73 9.50
N GLU A 265 -24.21 6.43 9.30
CA GLU A 265 -25.44 5.74 9.71
C GLU A 265 -25.63 5.76 11.24
N GLY A 266 -24.56 5.49 12.00
CA GLY A 266 -24.57 5.60 13.46
C GLY A 266 -24.76 7.03 13.97
N HIS A 267 -24.28 8.03 13.22
CA HIS A 267 -24.50 9.45 13.51
C HIS A 267 -25.94 9.88 13.27
N GLN A 268 -26.55 9.48 12.14
CA GLN A 268 -27.96 9.74 11.86
C GLN A 268 -28.86 9.11 12.93
N LYS A 269 -28.65 7.83 13.27
CA LYS A 269 -29.40 7.15 14.35
C LYS A 269 -29.29 7.84 15.71
N ALA A 270 -28.17 8.51 16.00
CA ALA A 270 -28.01 9.29 17.23
C ALA A 270 -28.76 10.63 17.16
N ILE A 271 -28.87 11.25 15.98
CA ILE A 271 -29.72 12.43 15.75
C ILE A 271 -31.19 12.06 15.87
N ASP A 272 -31.62 10.95 15.26
CA ASP A 272 -33.00 10.46 15.28
C ASP A 272 -33.47 10.12 16.71
N ARG A 273 -32.56 9.64 17.56
CA ARG A 273 -32.77 9.40 19.01
C ARG A 273 -32.60 10.65 19.88
N GLY A 274 -32.34 11.83 19.30
CA GLY A 274 -32.18 13.10 20.03
C GLY A 274 -30.91 13.20 20.88
N TRP A 275 -29.90 12.33 20.68
CA TRP A 275 -28.67 12.28 21.48
C TRP A 275 -27.67 13.37 21.07
N GLN A 276 -28.00 14.63 21.37
CA GLN A 276 -27.24 15.81 20.93
C GLN A 276 -25.76 15.81 21.34
N SER A 277 -25.39 15.22 22.49
CA SER A 277 -23.99 15.10 22.94
C SER A 277 -23.13 14.20 22.05
N VAL A 278 -23.76 13.29 21.29
CA VAL A 278 -23.11 12.50 20.25
C VAL A 278 -22.92 13.37 19.00
N ALA A 279 -23.99 14.04 18.56
CA ALA A 279 -24.05 14.79 17.30
C ALA A 279 -23.15 16.04 17.26
N GLN A 280 -23.16 16.86 18.32
CA GLN A 280 -22.47 18.15 18.37
C GLN A 280 -20.95 18.06 18.14
N THR A 281 -20.34 16.89 18.37
CA THR A 281 -18.90 16.68 18.20
C THR A 281 -18.41 16.89 16.76
N VAL A 282 -19.28 16.85 15.75
CA VAL A 282 -18.92 17.03 14.33
C VAL A 282 -18.79 18.51 13.93
N THR A 283 -19.65 19.39 14.45
CA THR A 283 -19.70 20.82 14.10
C THR A 283 -18.38 21.53 14.38
N GLU A 284 -17.74 21.18 15.51
CA GLU A 284 -16.43 21.65 15.95
C GLU A 284 -15.28 21.32 14.96
N SER A 285 -15.48 20.39 14.01
CA SER A 285 -14.51 20.11 12.93
C SER A 285 -14.88 20.68 11.56
N VAL A 286 -15.94 21.48 11.47
CA VAL A 286 -16.29 22.27 10.26
C VAL A 286 -15.97 23.76 10.46
N GLN A 287 -15.92 24.21 11.72
CA GLN A 287 -15.85 25.62 12.10
C GLN A 287 -14.42 26.14 12.33
N ASP A 288 -13.39 25.51 11.74
CA ASP A 288 -12.01 25.98 11.90
C ASP A 288 -11.16 25.83 10.61
N PRO A 289 -11.31 26.78 9.68
CA PRO A 289 -10.14 27.23 8.92
C PRO A 289 -10.13 28.75 8.66
N GLN A 290 -9.99 29.59 9.70
CA GLN A 290 -9.21 30.85 9.63
C GLN A 290 -9.15 31.61 10.98
N ALA A 291 -8.01 31.49 11.65
CA ALA A 291 -7.41 32.54 12.47
C ALA A 291 -5.88 32.45 12.22
N GLU A 292 -5.24 33.29 11.40
CA GLU A 292 -5.07 34.76 11.50
C GLU A 292 -4.35 35.21 12.77
N ASP A 293 -3.36 34.44 13.23
CA ASP A 293 -2.38 34.88 14.23
C ASP A 293 -1.37 35.87 13.61
N THR A 294 -1.84 37.09 13.32
CA THR A 294 -0.99 38.23 12.97
C THR A 294 -0.45 38.86 14.26
N PRO A 295 0.86 38.83 14.55
CA PRO A 295 1.42 39.44 15.75
C PRO A 295 1.30 40.97 15.68
N SER A 296 0.36 41.53 16.44
CA SER A 296 0.06 42.96 16.45
C SER A 296 1.21 43.78 17.05
N ALA A 297 1.32 45.05 16.62
CA ALA A 297 2.44 45.92 16.95
C ALA A 297 2.45 46.39 18.42
N VAL A 298 3.64 46.46 19.00
CA VAL A 298 3.93 47.19 20.24
C VAL A 298 4.17 48.66 19.88
N PRO A 299 3.60 49.65 20.60
CA PRO A 299 3.69 51.06 20.22
C PRO A 299 5.07 51.67 20.47
N ASP A 300 5.55 52.44 19.50
CA ASP A 300 6.77 53.23 19.58
C ASP A 300 6.59 54.47 20.49
N THR A 301 7.60 54.78 21.31
CA THR A 301 7.67 55.97 22.18
C THR A 301 9.10 56.50 22.22
N GLY A 302 9.47 57.29 21.21
CA GLY A 302 10.85 57.73 21.01
C GLY A 302 11.30 58.90 21.89
N ALA A 303 12.51 58.78 22.45
CA ALA A 303 13.42 59.89 22.75
C ALA A 303 14.88 59.37 22.65
N LYS A 304 15.69 59.65 21.63
CA LYS A 304 16.32 60.89 21.11
C LYS A 304 17.75 61.13 21.64
N ASP A 305 18.63 61.56 20.72
CA ASP A 305 19.93 62.24 20.89
C ASP A 305 21.11 61.43 21.49
N GLY A 306 22.21 61.23 20.73
CA GLY A 306 23.42 60.55 21.27
C GLY A 306 24.55 60.04 20.36
N GLU A 307 24.81 60.60 19.17
CA GLU A 307 26.10 60.39 18.44
C GLU A 307 27.18 61.42 18.91
N PRO A 308 28.49 61.32 18.56
CA PRO A 308 29.18 60.37 17.65
C PRO A 308 30.43 59.68 18.24
N GLY A 309 31.12 58.80 17.48
CA GLY A 309 32.47 58.31 17.86
C GLY A 309 33.17 57.24 16.99
N SER A 310 34.07 57.69 16.10
CA SER A 310 35.29 56.99 15.59
C SER A 310 35.24 55.57 14.97
N GLU A 311 35.42 55.56 13.64
CA GLU A 311 36.20 54.60 12.82
C GLU A 311 37.70 54.49 13.25
N PRO A 312 38.55 53.58 12.68
CA PRO A 312 38.29 52.26 12.07
C PRO A 312 39.38 51.21 12.53
N ASP A 313 39.91 50.41 11.58
CA ASP A 313 41.09 49.51 11.65
C ASP A 313 40.98 48.22 12.50
N ALA A 314 41.74 47.13 12.24
CA ALA A 314 42.38 46.56 11.04
C ALA A 314 42.99 45.17 11.42
N ALA A 315 43.65 44.49 10.47
CA ALA A 315 44.36 43.20 10.61
C ALA A 315 43.43 41.98 10.87
N GLU A 316 43.47 40.86 10.13
CA GLU A 316 44.58 40.10 9.49
C GLU A 316 45.49 39.37 10.50
N GLY A 317 45.57 38.05 10.41
CA GLY A 317 46.29 37.23 11.39
C GLY A 317 46.01 35.73 11.29
N GLY A 318 46.32 35.10 10.15
CA GLY A 318 46.34 33.64 10.04
C GLY A 318 47.60 33.05 10.67
N GLN A 319 47.53 31.82 11.20
CA GLN A 319 48.74 31.08 11.56
C GLN A 319 48.59 29.55 11.40
N GLU A 320 49.55 28.93 10.72
CA GLU A 320 49.67 27.49 10.60
C GLU A 320 49.99 26.82 11.95
N ARG A 321 49.54 25.56 12.13
CA ARG A 321 50.23 24.60 13.00
C ARG A 321 50.40 23.25 12.32
N LYS A 322 51.58 23.07 11.70
CA LYS A 322 52.23 21.77 11.50
C LYS A 322 53.06 21.39 12.73
N ARG A 323 53.59 20.16 12.71
CA ARG A 323 54.37 19.44 13.74
C ARG A 323 53.48 18.73 14.77
N ALA A 324 53.84 17.54 15.25
CA ALA A 324 55.02 16.70 14.94
C ALA A 324 54.60 15.35 14.36
#